data_AF-D3S780-F1
#
_entry.id   AF-D3S780-F1
#
_cell.length_a   1.000
_cell.length_b   1.000
_cell.length_c   1.000
_cell.angle_alpha   90.00
_cell.angle_beta   90.00
_cell.angle_gamma   90.00
#
_symmetry.space_group_name_H-M   'P 1'
#
loop_
_entity.id
_entity.type
_entity.pdbx_description
1 polymer ?
#
loop_
_entity_poly.entity_id
_entity_poly.type
_entity_poly.pdbx_seq_one_letter_code
_entity_poly.pdbx_strand_id
1 'polypeptide(L)'
;MLGKHHLSITTGFFIPILVFGVYELLNGSVEYFYYSICILLFASIGSLLPDADSEGKATLYYRYRLIYYPMALIHEIIILLFNNQKIKEKLKIGYTIEKRHRGILHTPIGAFLSSLLLTAIFFIAYVSIAIYLNINVDLLIILSVFLGLFFGQIMHLIEDSFTVSGINWLFPFGNKTINGKIYTFEKVKGKVDIRPDLYAWFYQLSGVILLVIVLFYSNYLPSSMIFEIIGLGIVINLMALIGMYFISNTNMNLWLVDKRTWRKIQKNK
;
A
#
# COMPACT_ATOMS: atom_id res chain seq x y z
N MET A 1 0.56 2.27 -10.99
CA MET A 1 -0.63 3.11 -11.22
C MET A 1 -0.17 4.55 -11.08
N LEU A 2 -0.96 5.48 -10.55
CA LEU A 2 -0.44 6.76 -10.06
C LEU A 2 -0.38 6.69 -8.54
N GLY A 3 0.55 7.41 -7.90
CA GLY A 3 0.65 7.44 -6.43
C GLY A 3 -0.67 7.74 -5.71
N LYS A 4 -1.54 8.58 -6.28
CA LYS A 4 -2.89 8.83 -5.72
C LYS A 4 -3.78 7.57 -5.70
N HIS A 5 -3.64 6.69 -6.70
CA HIS A 5 -4.40 5.45 -6.78
C HIS A 5 -3.85 4.45 -5.76
N HIS A 6 -2.53 4.32 -5.67
CA HIS A 6 -1.85 3.52 -4.64
C HIS A 6 -2.32 3.87 -3.23
N LEU A 7 -2.26 5.15 -2.89
CA LEU A 7 -2.72 5.63 -1.60
C LEU A 7 -4.21 5.34 -1.37
N SER A 8 -5.08 5.66 -2.32
CA SER A 8 -6.53 5.57 -2.13
C SER A 8 -7.05 4.12 -2.12
N ILE A 9 -6.50 3.25 -2.96
CA ILE A 9 -6.85 1.83 -3.00
C ILE A 9 -6.33 1.15 -1.73
N THR A 10 -5.06 1.36 -1.37
CA THR A 10 -4.46 0.77 -0.16
C THR A 10 -5.20 1.20 1.12
N THR A 11 -5.44 2.51 1.29
CA THR A 11 -6.19 2.99 2.47
C THR A 11 -7.58 2.39 2.53
N GLY A 12 -8.33 2.42 1.43
CA GLY A 12 -9.67 1.85 1.37
C GLY A 12 -9.69 0.36 1.68
N PHE A 13 -8.73 -0.39 1.15
CA PHE A 13 -8.58 -1.83 1.40
C PHE A 13 -8.39 -2.14 2.90
N PHE A 14 -7.64 -1.29 3.62
CA PHE A 14 -7.37 -1.45 5.05
C PHE A 14 -8.37 -0.75 5.99
N ILE A 15 -9.40 -0.05 5.49
CA ILE A 15 -10.44 0.57 6.33
C ILE A 15 -11.08 -0.41 7.33
N PRO A 16 -11.36 -1.69 7.00
CA PRO A 16 -11.92 -2.63 8.00
C PRO A 16 -11.10 -2.75 9.29
N ILE A 17 -9.78 -2.58 9.23
CA ILE A 17 -8.91 -2.54 10.42
C ILE A 17 -9.22 -1.30 11.26
N LEU A 18 -9.35 -0.13 10.63
CA LEU A 18 -9.77 1.09 11.33
C LEU A 18 -11.16 0.94 11.94
N VAL A 19 -12.10 0.30 11.23
CA VAL A 19 -13.45 0.06 11.75
C VAL A 19 -13.42 -0.83 12.99
N PHE A 20 -12.57 -1.87 13.01
CA PHE A 20 -12.31 -2.66 14.22
C PHE A 20 -11.81 -1.77 15.36
N GLY A 21 -10.80 -0.93 15.12
CA GLY A 21 -10.31 0.00 16.14
C GLY A 21 -11.38 0.97 16.65
N VAL A 22 -12.26 1.47 15.78
CA VAL A 22 -13.39 2.33 16.18
C VAL A 22 -14.38 1.57 17.04
N TYR A 23 -14.70 0.32 16.69
CA TYR A 23 -15.57 -0.52 17.50
C TYR A 23 -15.00 -0.76 18.90
N GLU A 24 -13.71 -1.11 18.99
CA GLU A 24 -13.04 -1.30 20.28
C GLU A 24 -13.00 -0.01 21.12
N LEU A 25 -12.81 1.14 20.48
CA LEU A 25 -12.89 2.45 21.15
C LEU A 25 -14.26 2.68 21.77
N LEU A 26 -15.35 2.35 21.06
CA LEU A 26 -16.72 2.47 21.58
C LEU A 26 -16.95 1.56 22.79
N ASN A 27 -16.22 0.45 22.89
CA ASN A 27 -16.27 -0.49 24.01
C ASN A 27 -15.23 -0.20 25.11
N GLY A 28 -14.47 0.90 24.99
CA GLY A 28 -13.55 1.39 26.01
C GLY A 28 -12.08 0.99 25.84
N SER A 29 -11.73 0.18 24.83
CA SER A 29 -10.35 -0.21 24.54
C SER A 29 -9.69 0.75 23.53
N VAL A 30 -9.02 1.76 24.06
CA VAL A 30 -8.41 2.84 23.27
C VAL A 30 -7.16 2.36 22.51
N GLU A 31 -6.46 1.36 23.02
CA GLU A 31 -5.25 0.80 22.45
C GLU A 31 -5.45 0.25 21.03
N TYR A 32 -6.53 -0.49 20.78
CA TYR A 32 -6.83 -1.06 19.45
C TYR A 32 -7.14 0.01 18.41
N PHE A 33 -7.72 1.14 18.84
CA PHE A 33 -7.90 2.29 17.96
C PHE A 33 -6.57 2.88 17.52
N TYR A 34 -5.62 3.06 18.46
CA TYR A 34 -4.28 3.54 18.13
C TYR A 34 -3.53 2.58 17.20
N TYR A 35 -3.57 1.28 17.47
CA TYR A 35 -2.94 0.28 16.58
C TYR A 35 -3.53 0.33 15.16
N SER A 36 -4.85 0.48 15.06
CA SER A 36 -5.54 0.55 13.77
C SER A 36 -5.18 1.81 12.98
N ILE A 37 -5.08 2.97 13.66
CA ILE A 37 -4.57 4.21 13.06
C ILE A 37 -3.13 4.03 12.60
N CYS A 38 -2.27 3.44 13.44
CA CYS A 38 -0.88 3.19 13.10
C CYS A 38 -0.76 2.32 11.84
N ILE A 39 -1.49 1.19 11.78
CA ILE A 39 -1.48 0.32 10.60
C ILE A 39 -1.93 1.08 9.36
N LEU A 40 -3.03 1.84 9.42
CA LEU A 40 -3.55 2.57 8.26
C LEU A 40 -2.60 3.68 7.80
N LEU A 41 -2.01 4.43 8.74
CA LEU A 41 -1.03 5.47 8.45
C LEU A 41 0.22 4.89 7.79
N PHE A 42 0.77 3.82 8.34
CA PHE A 42 1.99 3.21 7.80
C PHE A 42 1.71 2.40 6.53
N ALA A 43 0.50 1.85 6.32
CA ALA A 43 0.07 1.30 5.04
C ALA A 43 -0.04 2.37 3.95
N SER A 44 -0.54 3.56 4.31
CA SER A 44 -0.57 4.72 3.42
C SER A 44 0.84 5.11 2.98
N ILE A 45 1.77 5.23 3.93
CA ILE A 45 3.18 5.52 3.66
C ILE A 45 3.79 4.40 2.81
N GLY A 46 3.62 3.15 3.23
CA GLY A 46 4.11 1.94 2.56
C GLY A 46 3.68 1.86 1.10
N SER A 47 2.43 2.20 0.79
CA SER A 47 1.91 2.22 -0.59
C SER A 47 2.61 3.19 -1.53
N LEU A 48 3.38 4.14 -1.00
CA LEU A 48 4.11 5.14 -1.79
C LEU A 48 5.62 4.89 -1.83
N LEU A 49 6.15 4.03 -0.96
CA LEU A 49 7.59 3.80 -0.83
C LEU A 49 8.26 3.20 -2.09
N PRO A 50 7.65 2.23 -2.82
CA PRO A 50 8.32 1.63 -3.97
C PRO A 50 8.62 2.66 -5.07
N ASP A 51 7.78 3.68 -5.22
CA ASP A 51 7.96 4.79 -6.18
C ASP A 51 9.21 5.65 -5.91
N ALA A 52 9.91 5.46 -4.78
CA ALA A 52 11.19 6.11 -4.52
C ALA A 52 12.30 5.70 -5.49
N ASP A 53 12.17 4.55 -6.19
CA ASP A 53 13.10 4.14 -7.25
C ASP A 53 12.80 4.79 -8.62
N SER A 54 11.71 5.55 -8.74
CA SER A 54 11.38 6.18 -10.01
C SER A 54 12.32 7.35 -10.26
N GLU A 55 13.03 7.32 -11.40
CA GLU A 55 13.88 8.43 -11.88
C GLU A 55 13.07 9.70 -12.19
N GLY A 56 11.75 9.56 -12.24
CA GLY A 56 10.81 10.65 -12.43
C GLY A 56 10.48 11.42 -11.16
N LYS A 57 9.86 12.56 -11.38
CA LYS A 57 9.25 13.47 -10.42
C LYS A 57 8.07 12.83 -9.66
N ALA A 58 8.28 11.72 -8.94
CA ALA A 58 7.23 10.99 -8.24
C ALA A 58 6.43 11.88 -7.28
N THR A 59 5.18 11.49 -7.03
CA THR A 59 4.33 12.14 -6.01
C THR A 59 5.04 12.18 -4.66
N LEU A 60 5.80 11.13 -4.34
CA LEU A 60 6.63 11.04 -3.14
C LEU A 60 7.69 12.15 -3.10
N TYR A 61 8.41 12.39 -4.19
CA TYR A 61 9.44 13.45 -4.27
C TYR A 61 8.85 14.87 -4.15
N TYR A 62 7.68 15.13 -4.75
CA TYR A 62 7.08 16.48 -4.74
C TYR A 62 6.32 16.82 -3.47
N ARG A 63 5.58 15.86 -2.92
CA ARG A 63 4.66 16.10 -1.79
C ARG A 63 5.18 15.57 -0.47
N TYR A 64 6.07 14.58 -0.48
CA TYR A 64 6.49 13.83 0.70
C TYR A 64 8.01 13.69 0.80
N ARG A 65 8.73 14.80 0.62
CA ARG A 65 10.21 14.84 0.63
C ARG A 65 10.85 14.17 1.85
N LEU A 66 10.25 14.35 3.04
CA LEU A 66 10.75 13.77 4.29
C LEU A 66 10.76 12.23 4.26
N ILE A 67 9.86 11.60 3.50
CA ILE A 67 9.79 10.14 3.35
C ILE A 67 10.70 9.68 2.19
N TYR A 68 10.81 10.50 1.13
CA TYR A 68 11.62 10.21 -0.04
C TYR A 68 13.11 10.01 0.30
N TYR A 69 13.72 10.93 1.06
CA TYR A 69 15.17 10.87 1.31
C TYR A 69 15.61 9.62 2.09
N PRO A 70 14.97 9.25 3.22
CA PRO A 70 15.25 7.98 3.88
C PRO A 70 15.08 6.78 2.94
N MET A 71 14.04 6.78 2.11
CA MET A 71 13.77 5.67 1.21
C MET A 71 14.81 5.55 0.08
N ALA A 72 15.29 6.67 -0.46
CA ALA A 72 16.38 6.69 -1.44
C ALA A 72 17.68 6.10 -0.85
N LEU A 73 18.00 6.44 0.41
CA LEU A 73 19.13 5.85 1.13
C LEU A 73 18.94 4.35 1.35
N ILE A 74 17.74 3.93 1.78
CA ILE A 74 17.40 2.51 1.97
C ILE A 74 17.51 1.73 0.67
N HIS A 75 17.07 2.32 -0.45
CA HIS A 75 17.21 1.72 -1.77
C HIS A 75 18.68 1.43 -2.10
N GLU A 76 19.57 2.38 -1.83
CA GLU A 76 21.02 2.21 -2.01
C GLU A 76 21.58 1.11 -1.12
N ILE A 77 21.20 1.09 0.16
CA ILE A 77 21.62 0.05 1.11
C ILE A 77 21.19 -1.34 0.63
N ILE A 78 19.94 -1.49 0.16
CA ILE A 78 19.44 -2.76 -0.35
C ILE A 78 20.21 -3.18 -1.62
N ILE A 79 20.46 -2.26 -2.56
CA ILE A 79 21.25 -2.58 -3.75
C ILE A 79 22.67 -3.03 -3.37
N LEU A 80 23.34 -2.31 -2.46
CA LEU A 80 24.67 -2.66 -1.98
C LEU A 80 24.68 -4.04 -1.30
N LEU A 81 23.65 -4.34 -0.51
CA LEU A 81 23.48 -5.64 0.13
C LEU A 81 23.42 -6.76 -0.89
N PHE A 82 22.56 -6.65 -1.91
CA PHE A 82 22.43 -7.69 -2.92
C PHE A 82 23.62 -7.75 -3.91
N ASN A 83 24.38 -6.66 -4.05
CA ASN A 83 25.60 -6.66 -4.86
C ASN A 83 26.84 -7.15 -4.10
N ASN A 84 26.75 -7.39 -2.79
CA ASN A 84 27.83 -7.97 -2.01
C ASN A 84 28.18 -9.38 -2.54
N GLN A 85 29.46 -9.63 -2.83
CA GLN A 85 29.92 -10.87 -3.46
C GLN A 85 29.50 -12.13 -2.69
N LYS A 86 29.62 -12.14 -1.35
CA LYS A 86 29.22 -13.30 -0.52
C LYS A 86 27.72 -13.58 -0.64
N ILE A 87 26.92 -12.53 -0.70
CA ILE A 87 25.47 -12.64 -0.85
C ILE A 87 25.11 -13.10 -2.26
N LYS A 88 25.74 -12.52 -3.30
CA LYS A 88 25.54 -12.94 -4.70
C LYS A 88 25.85 -14.41 -4.91
N GLU A 89 26.99 -14.88 -4.39
CA GLU A 89 27.40 -16.29 -4.48
C GLU A 89 26.42 -17.21 -3.74
N LYS A 90 26.05 -16.87 -2.50
CA LYS A 90 25.11 -17.65 -1.70
C LYS A 90 23.71 -17.72 -2.32
N LEU A 91 23.25 -16.62 -2.91
CA LEU A 91 21.94 -16.49 -3.54
C LEU A 91 21.93 -16.84 -5.03
N LYS A 92 23.08 -17.23 -5.60
CA LYS A 92 23.26 -17.57 -7.02
C LYS A 92 22.82 -16.46 -7.98
N ILE A 93 23.11 -15.19 -7.63
CA ILE A 93 22.81 -14.02 -8.46
C ILE A 93 24.01 -13.74 -9.37
N GLY A 94 23.92 -14.18 -10.63
CA GLY A 94 25.01 -14.09 -11.61
C GLY A 94 25.23 -12.72 -12.25
N TYR A 95 24.49 -11.69 -11.85
CA TYR A 95 24.55 -10.34 -12.46
C TYR A 95 24.54 -9.24 -11.41
N THR A 96 24.92 -8.02 -11.78
CA THR A 96 24.89 -6.86 -10.89
C THR A 96 23.51 -6.22 -10.92
N ILE A 97 22.96 -5.94 -9.74
CA ILE A 97 21.68 -5.27 -9.59
C ILE A 97 21.91 -3.77 -9.71
N GLU A 98 21.34 -3.17 -10.75
CA GLU A 98 21.43 -1.74 -11.02
C GLU A 98 20.24 -0.98 -10.43
N LYS A 99 20.43 0.32 -10.20
CA LYS A 99 19.32 1.24 -9.92
C LYS A 99 18.46 1.33 -11.17
N ARG A 100 17.21 0.89 -11.06
CA ARG A 100 16.21 1.05 -12.12
C ARG A 100 14.84 1.21 -11.49
N HIS A 101 13.97 1.94 -12.17
CA HIS A 101 12.56 1.99 -11.79
C HIS A 101 11.95 0.58 -11.91
N ARG A 102 11.17 0.16 -10.91
CA ARG A 102 10.66 -1.22 -10.79
C ARG A 102 11.78 -2.24 -10.62
N GLY A 103 12.81 -1.82 -9.89
CA GLY A 103 13.95 -2.64 -9.49
C GLY A 103 13.63 -3.44 -8.23
N ILE A 104 14.61 -3.51 -7.33
CA ILE A 104 14.50 -4.35 -6.13
C ILE A 104 13.40 -3.90 -5.16
N LEU A 105 13.03 -2.61 -5.14
CA LEU A 105 11.95 -2.10 -4.30
C LEU A 105 10.55 -2.59 -4.73
N HIS A 106 10.38 -2.98 -5.99
CA HIS A 106 9.13 -3.51 -6.52
C HIS A 106 9.07 -5.04 -6.43
N THR A 107 9.58 -5.60 -5.33
CA THR A 107 9.63 -7.05 -5.06
C THR A 107 9.23 -7.31 -3.59
N PRO A 108 8.67 -8.48 -3.24
CA PRO A 108 8.33 -8.81 -1.86
C PRO A 108 9.55 -8.76 -0.93
N ILE A 109 10.72 -9.17 -1.42
CA ILE A 109 11.96 -9.11 -0.63
C ILE A 109 12.42 -7.67 -0.41
N GLY A 110 12.28 -6.81 -1.42
CA GLY A 110 12.51 -5.37 -1.29
C GLY A 110 11.55 -4.73 -0.30
N ALA A 111 10.26 -5.04 -0.41
CA ALA A 111 9.21 -4.57 0.51
C ALA A 111 9.47 -5.01 1.95
N PHE A 112 9.89 -6.26 2.15
CA PHE A 112 10.25 -6.78 3.47
C PHE A 112 11.46 -6.04 4.05
N LEU A 113 12.56 -5.94 3.29
CA LEU A 113 13.80 -5.31 3.76
C LEU A 113 13.64 -3.81 4.01
N SER A 114 12.95 -3.09 3.13
CA SER A 114 12.68 -1.66 3.32
C SER A 114 11.79 -1.41 4.53
N SER A 115 10.75 -2.23 4.74
CA SER A 115 9.88 -2.16 5.92
C SER A 115 10.66 -2.45 7.19
N LEU A 116 11.53 -3.46 7.18
CA LEU A 116 12.37 -3.82 8.32
C LEU A 116 13.32 -2.67 8.70
N LEU A 117 14.03 -2.10 7.71
CA LEU A 117 14.96 -0.99 7.92
C LEU A 117 14.24 0.28 8.42
N LEU A 118 13.09 0.64 7.83
CA LEU A 118 12.29 1.77 8.29
C LEU A 118 11.72 1.55 9.69
N THR A 119 11.28 0.33 9.99
CA THR A 119 10.81 -0.02 11.34
C THR A 119 11.95 0.06 12.34
N ALA A 120 13.16 -0.36 11.99
CA ALA A 120 14.33 -0.21 12.87
C ALA A 120 14.67 1.26 13.13
N ILE A 121 14.59 2.12 12.11
CA ILE A 121 14.77 3.58 12.28
C ILE A 121 13.68 4.14 13.20
N PHE A 122 12.42 3.77 12.98
CA PHE A 122 11.30 4.16 13.83
C PHE A 122 11.47 3.68 15.27
N PHE A 123 11.90 2.42 15.46
CA PHE A 123 12.15 1.81 16.77
C PHE A 123 13.17 2.62 17.57
N ILE A 124 14.31 2.97 16.97
CA ILE A 124 15.36 3.75 17.64
C ILE A 124 14.81 5.12 18.07
N ALA A 125 14.08 5.80 17.19
CA ALA A 125 13.48 7.10 17.48
C ALA A 125 12.42 6.98 18.60
N TYR A 126 11.51 6.01 18.50
CA TYR A 126 10.43 5.80 19.45
C TYR A 126 10.95 5.44 20.84
N VAL A 127 11.92 4.52 20.94
CA VAL A 127 12.54 4.14 22.22
C VAL A 127 13.29 5.31 22.83
N SER A 128 14.00 6.10 22.02
CA SER A 128 14.74 7.28 22.51
C SER A 128 13.80 8.35 23.06
N ILE A 129 12.67 8.61 22.38
CA ILE A 129 11.62 9.51 22.87
C ILE A 129 10.97 8.94 24.13
N ALA A 130 10.71 7.63 24.18
CA ALA A 130 10.09 6.98 25.33
C ALA A 130 10.96 7.08 26.59
N ILE A 131 12.27 6.89 26.44
CA ILE A 131 13.26 7.09 27.52
C ILE A 131 13.25 8.56 27.97
N TYR A 132 13.29 9.51 27.02
CA TYR A 132 13.31 10.94 27.33
C TYR A 132 12.05 11.41 28.07
N LEU A 133 10.88 10.92 27.68
CA LEU A 133 9.59 11.27 28.28
C LEU A 133 9.22 10.37 29.47
N ASN A 134 10.05 9.39 29.81
CA ASN A 134 9.79 8.38 30.85
C ASN A 134 8.44 7.66 30.68
N ILE A 135 8.15 7.23 29.44
CA ILE A 135 6.96 6.45 29.09
C ILE A 135 7.35 5.02 28.69
N ASN A 136 6.42 4.09 28.86
CA ASN A 136 6.63 2.70 28.46
C ASN A 136 6.62 2.56 26.93
N VAL A 137 7.48 1.69 26.42
CA VAL A 137 7.54 1.32 25.00
C VAL A 137 6.49 0.25 24.74
N ASP A 138 5.56 0.54 23.83
CA ASP A 138 4.59 -0.44 23.35
C ASP A 138 5.11 -1.15 22.09
N LEU A 139 5.43 -2.43 22.23
CA LEU A 139 5.93 -3.26 21.14
C LEU A 139 4.88 -3.52 20.05
N LEU A 140 3.58 -3.44 20.37
CA LEU A 140 2.51 -3.59 19.37
C LEU A 140 2.45 -2.40 18.42
N ILE A 141 2.86 -1.20 18.85
CA ILE A 141 3.02 -0.05 17.95
C ILE A 141 4.12 -0.33 16.94
N ILE A 142 5.27 -0.84 17.39
CA ILE A 142 6.40 -1.17 16.50
C ILE A 142 6.01 -2.26 15.49
N LEU A 143 5.29 -3.29 15.95
CA LEU A 143 4.75 -4.32 15.06
C LEU A 143 3.74 -3.73 14.06
N SER A 144 2.85 -2.85 14.52
CA SER A 144 1.86 -2.16 13.67
C SER A 144 2.52 -1.31 12.59
N VAL A 145 3.64 -0.64 12.91
CA VAL A 145 4.46 0.10 11.93
C VAL A 145 5.00 -0.85 10.87
N PHE A 146 5.62 -1.96 11.28
CA PHE A 146 6.15 -2.95 10.34
C PHE A 146 5.06 -3.51 9.43
N LEU A 147 3.94 -3.96 10.00
CA LEU A 147 2.84 -4.55 9.25
C LEU A 147 2.21 -3.53 8.29
N GLY A 148 1.99 -2.29 8.74
CA GLY A 148 1.51 -1.21 7.91
C GLY A 148 2.45 -0.96 6.72
N LEU A 149 3.73 -0.71 6.97
CA LEU A 149 4.72 -0.47 5.92
C LEU A 149 4.81 -1.64 4.92
N PHE A 150 4.86 -2.87 5.44
CA PHE A 150 5.01 -4.07 4.62
C PHE A 150 3.79 -4.30 3.75
N PHE A 151 2.60 -4.36 4.35
CA PHE A 151 1.38 -4.63 3.59
C PHE A 151 0.98 -3.46 2.68
N GLY A 152 1.30 -2.22 3.04
CA GLY A 152 1.16 -1.08 2.15
C GLY A 152 2.02 -1.23 0.88
N GLN A 153 3.27 -1.65 1.03
CA GLN A 153 4.13 -1.96 -0.11
C GLN A 153 3.58 -3.15 -0.91
N ILE A 154 3.19 -4.24 -0.26
CA ILE A 154 2.60 -5.39 -0.97
C ILE A 154 1.36 -4.98 -1.79
N MET A 155 0.49 -4.11 -1.26
CA MET A 155 -0.64 -3.57 -2.02
C MET A 155 -0.17 -2.77 -3.24
N HIS A 156 0.85 -1.92 -3.11
CA HIS A 156 1.46 -1.24 -4.26
C HIS A 156 1.91 -2.22 -5.35
N LEU A 157 2.60 -3.31 -4.98
CA LEU A 157 3.04 -4.36 -5.90
C LEU A 157 1.85 -5.04 -6.60
N ILE A 158 0.80 -5.39 -5.86
CA ILE A 158 -0.41 -6.01 -6.41
C ILE A 158 -1.06 -5.06 -7.42
N GLU A 159 -1.24 -3.79 -7.06
CA GLU A 159 -1.84 -2.80 -7.94
C GLU A 159 -1.02 -2.58 -9.22
N ASP A 160 0.31 -2.59 -9.12
CA ASP A 160 1.18 -2.47 -10.29
C ASP A 160 1.16 -3.73 -11.17
N SER A 161 0.85 -4.89 -10.60
CA SER A 161 0.58 -6.12 -11.36
C SER A 161 -0.64 -6.01 -12.27
N PHE A 162 -1.57 -5.07 -12.01
CA PHE A 162 -2.75 -4.83 -12.85
C PHE A 162 -2.45 -3.92 -14.06
N THR A 163 -1.28 -3.28 -14.06
CA THR A 163 -0.89 -2.33 -15.12
C THR A 163 -0.17 -3.03 -16.27
N VAL A 164 -0.15 -2.38 -17.45
CA VAL A 164 0.59 -2.89 -18.64
C VAL A 164 2.08 -3.11 -18.35
N SER A 165 2.66 -2.22 -17.53
CA SER A 165 4.08 -2.29 -17.17
C SER A 165 4.38 -3.45 -16.20
N GLY A 166 3.41 -3.84 -15.36
CA GLY A 166 3.53 -4.98 -14.45
C GLY A 166 4.66 -4.87 -13.43
N ILE A 167 4.88 -5.98 -12.71
CA ILE A 167 6.02 -6.18 -11.82
C ILE A 167 6.60 -7.57 -11.93
N ASN A 168 7.89 -7.68 -11.64
CA ASN A 168 8.56 -8.97 -11.52
C ASN A 168 8.70 -9.33 -10.04
N TRP A 169 7.72 -10.08 -9.53
CA TRP A 169 7.64 -10.49 -8.13
C TRP A 169 8.88 -11.25 -7.64
N LEU A 170 9.57 -11.97 -8.53
CA LEU A 170 10.71 -12.80 -8.16
C LEU A 170 12.05 -12.12 -8.39
N PHE A 171 12.11 -10.86 -8.84
CA PHE A 171 13.39 -10.16 -8.94
C PHE A 171 14.09 -10.10 -7.57
N PRO A 172 15.42 -10.29 -7.47
CA PRO A 172 16.39 -10.56 -8.53
C PRO A 172 16.54 -12.04 -8.95
N PHE A 173 15.77 -12.96 -8.39
CA PHE A 173 15.85 -14.41 -8.64
C PHE A 173 15.13 -14.88 -9.91
N GLY A 174 14.26 -14.06 -10.48
CA GLY A 174 13.50 -14.36 -11.69
C GLY A 174 13.37 -13.16 -12.61
N ASN A 175 12.84 -13.39 -13.81
CA ASN A 175 12.61 -12.39 -14.85
C ASN A 175 11.15 -12.35 -15.34
N LYS A 176 10.25 -13.13 -14.72
CA LYS A 176 8.85 -13.21 -15.14
C LYS A 176 8.05 -12.04 -14.58
N THR A 177 7.51 -11.23 -15.48
CA THR A 177 6.63 -10.11 -15.14
C THR A 177 5.18 -10.57 -15.10
N ILE A 178 4.47 -10.21 -14.03
CA ILE A 178 3.01 -10.30 -13.95
C ILE A 178 2.46 -8.92 -14.29
N ASN A 179 1.60 -8.84 -15.30
CA ASN A 179 1.00 -7.60 -15.77
C ASN A 179 -0.48 -7.77 -16.11
N GLY A 180 -1.18 -6.65 -16.17
CA GLY A 180 -2.55 -6.54 -16.64
C GLY A 180 -2.62 -5.59 -17.83
N LYS A 181 -3.81 -5.04 -18.11
CA LYS A 181 -4.04 -4.14 -19.26
C LYS A 181 -4.41 -2.72 -18.84
N ILE A 182 -4.18 -2.32 -17.58
CA ILE A 182 -4.45 -0.95 -17.12
C ILE A 182 -3.37 -0.01 -17.62
N TYR A 183 -3.79 1.03 -18.36
CA TYR A 183 -2.87 2.07 -18.82
C TYR A 183 -2.70 3.14 -17.76
N THR A 184 -1.44 3.38 -17.40
CA THR A 184 -1.04 4.49 -16.55
C THR A 184 -0.61 5.67 -17.42
N PHE A 185 -0.93 6.89 -16.99
CA PHE A 185 -0.69 8.14 -17.73
C PHE A 185 -1.43 8.25 -19.06
N GLU A 186 -1.28 9.39 -19.75
CA GLU A 186 -1.91 9.71 -21.04
C GLU A 186 -1.26 8.97 -22.22
N LYS A 187 -1.08 7.66 -22.07
CA LYS A 187 -0.53 6.80 -23.12
C LYS A 187 -1.47 6.70 -24.34
N VAL A 188 -2.74 7.03 -24.16
CA VAL A 188 -3.73 7.21 -25.25
C VAL A 188 -4.15 8.69 -25.29
N LYS A 189 -3.84 9.38 -26.40
CA LYS A 189 -4.05 10.83 -26.52
C LYS A 189 -5.50 11.21 -26.24
N GLY A 190 -5.70 12.04 -25.21
CA GLY A 190 -7.02 12.55 -24.81
C GLY A 190 -7.90 11.57 -24.02
N LYS A 191 -7.47 10.33 -23.77
CA LYS A 191 -8.23 9.33 -23.00
C LYS A 191 -7.53 8.98 -21.69
N VAL A 192 -8.32 8.55 -20.72
CA VAL A 192 -7.85 8.03 -19.43
C VAL A 192 -8.49 6.69 -19.13
N ASP A 193 -7.74 5.81 -18.48
CA ASP A 193 -8.27 4.56 -17.96
C ASP A 193 -8.94 4.83 -16.61
N ILE A 194 -10.26 4.58 -16.53
CA ILE A 194 -11.04 4.90 -15.32
C ILE A 194 -10.95 3.82 -14.24
N ARG A 195 -10.44 2.62 -14.56
CA ARG A 195 -10.43 1.48 -13.63
C ARG A 195 -9.77 1.78 -12.28
N PRO A 196 -8.58 2.43 -12.21
CA PRO A 196 -7.98 2.77 -10.93
C PRO A 196 -8.84 3.69 -10.05
N ASP A 197 -9.53 4.66 -10.66
CA ASP A 197 -10.44 5.55 -9.93
C ASP A 197 -11.69 4.77 -9.45
N LEU A 198 -12.23 3.85 -10.25
CA LEU A 198 -13.33 2.98 -9.85
C LEU A 198 -12.95 2.03 -8.71
N TYR A 199 -11.73 1.47 -8.74
CA TYR A 199 -11.21 0.60 -7.69
C TYR A 199 -11.08 1.36 -6.36
N ALA A 200 -10.52 2.56 -6.41
CA ALA A 200 -10.44 3.46 -5.27
C ALA A 200 -11.84 3.77 -4.71
N TRP A 201 -12.80 4.15 -5.56
CA TRP A 201 -14.18 4.43 -5.12
C TRP A 201 -14.84 3.23 -4.47
N PHE A 202 -14.66 2.03 -5.03
CA PHE A 202 -15.24 0.81 -4.46
C PHE A 202 -14.75 0.59 -3.02
N TYR A 203 -13.43 0.61 -2.78
CA TYR A 203 -12.88 0.37 -1.46
C TYR A 203 -13.21 1.46 -0.44
N GLN A 204 -13.22 2.72 -0.88
CA GLN A 204 -13.61 3.83 0.00
C GLN A 204 -15.09 3.73 0.38
N LEU A 205 -15.96 3.41 -0.58
CA LEU A 205 -17.39 3.25 -0.32
C LEU A 205 -17.69 2.04 0.56
N SER A 206 -17.04 0.89 0.31
CA SER A 206 -17.21 -0.30 1.16
C SER A 206 -16.76 -0.02 2.59
N GLY A 207 -15.65 0.69 2.76
CA GLY A 207 -15.15 1.12 4.06
C GLY A 207 -16.10 2.09 4.80
N VAL A 208 -16.65 3.09 4.10
CA VAL A 208 -17.62 4.03 4.67
C VAL A 208 -18.90 3.31 5.09
N ILE A 209 -19.43 2.42 4.24
CA ILE A 209 -20.62 1.62 4.57
C ILE A 209 -20.35 0.78 5.82
N LEU A 210 -19.20 0.11 5.89
CA LEU A 210 -18.82 -0.70 7.03
C LEU A 210 -18.70 0.13 8.32
N LEU A 211 -18.07 1.30 8.24
CA LEU A 211 -17.96 2.23 9.37
C LEU A 211 -19.33 2.70 9.86
N VAL A 212 -20.23 3.08 8.94
CA VAL A 212 -21.59 3.50 9.28
C VAL A 212 -22.34 2.36 9.97
N ILE A 213 -22.27 1.14 9.45
CA ILE A 213 -22.91 -0.01 10.09
C ILE A 213 -22.40 -0.17 11.54
N VAL A 214 -21.08 -0.14 11.75
CA VAL A 214 -20.51 -0.31 13.10
C VAL A 214 -20.91 0.84 14.03
N LEU A 215 -20.82 2.09 13.59
CA LEU A 215 -21.15 3.25 14.44
C LEU A 215 -22.62 3.27 14.89
N PHE A 216 -23.55 2.86 14.02
CA PHE A 216 -24.97 2.93 14.33
C PHE A 216 -25.52 1.64 14.96
N TYR A 217 -24.93 0.48 14.69
CA TYR A 217 -25.45 -0.81 15.12
C TYR A 217 -24.65 -1.49 16.24
N SER A 218 -23.50 -0.95 16.66
CA SER A 218 -22.67 -1.56 17.74
C SER A 218 -23.42 -1.73 19.06
N ASN A 219 -24.33 -0.81 19.39
CA ASN A 219 -25.10 -0.85 20.64
C ASN A 219 -26.35 -1.76 20.57
N TYR A 220 -26.73 -2.19 19.37
CA TYR A 220 -27.95 -2.97 19.13
C TYR A 220 -27.66 -4.44 18.79
N LEU A 221 -26.46 -4.75 18.30
CA LEU A 221 -26.07 -6.09 17.88
C LEU A 221 -25.09 -6.72 18.89
N PRO A 222 -25.10 -8.06 19.05
CA PRO A 222 -24.07 -8.74 19.82
C PRO A 222 -22.67 -8.52 19.22
N SER A 223 -21.65 -8.46 20.07
CA SER A 223 -20.25 -8.27 19.65
C SER A 223 -19.79 -9.28 18.60
N SER A 224 -20.21 -10.54 18.72
CA SER A 224 -19.90 -11.58 17.72
C SER A 224 -20.39 -11.21 16.32
N MET A 225 -21.58 -10.64 16.21
CA MET A 225 -22.17 -10.22 14.94
C MET A 225 -21.44 -9.00 14.36
N ILE A 226 -20.97 -8.07 15.21
CA ILE A 226 -20.13 -6.95 14.75
C ILE A 226 -18.80 -7.45 14.21
N PHE A 227 -18.14 -8.40 14.89
CA PHE A 227 -16.91 -9.01 14.37
C PHE A 227 -17.13 -9.77 13.06
N GLU A 228 -18.26 -10.47 12.91
CA GLU A 228 -18.64 -11.11 11.65
C GLU A 228 -18.83 -10.09 10.52
N ILE A 229 -19.48 -8.95 10.80
CA ILE A 229 -19.66 -7.86 9.84
C ILE A 229 -18.30 -7.27 9.40
N ILE A 230 -17.41 -7.00 10.35
CA ILE A 230 -16.04 -6.52 10.05
C ILE A 230 -15.27 -7.56 9.23
N GLY A 231 -15.33 -8.83 9.63
CA GLY A 231 -14.72 -9.95 8.93
C GLY A 231 -15.24 -10.09 7.49
N LEU A 232 -16.55 -9.93 7.29
CA LEU A 232 -17.18 -9.91 5.97
C LEU A 232 -16.65 -8.75 5.13
N GLY A 233 -16.44 -7.57 5.72
CA GLY A 233 -15.80 -6.43 5.04
C GLY A 233 -14.41 -6.76 4.51
N ILE A 234 -13.58 -7.48 5.30
CA ILE A 234 -12.26 -7.96 4.87
C ILE A 234 -12.40 -8.95 3.71
N VAL A 235 -13.32 -9.91 3.81
CA VAL A 235 -13.58 -10.91 2.75
C VAL A 235 -14.02 -10.23 1.46
N ILE A 236 -14.95 -9.27 1.52
CA ILE A 236 -15.41 -8.48 0.37
C ILE A 236 -14.24 -7.75 -0.27
N ASN A 237 -13.37 -7.12 0.52
CA ASN A 237 -12.20 -6.42 -0.01
C ASN A 237 -11.22 -7.38 -0.71
N LEU A 238 -10.98 -8.57 -0.15
CA LEU A 238 -10.14 -9.60 -0.77
C LEU A 238 -10.75 -10.14 -2.07
N MET A 239 -12.05 -10.43 -2.07
CA MET A 239 -12.78 -10.86 -3.27
C MET A 239 -12.76 -9.79 -4.36
N ALA A 240 -12.93 -8.52 -3.97
CA ALA A 240 -12.85 -7.39 -4.87
C ALA A 240 -11.46 -7.28 -5.50
N LEU A 241 -10.38 -7.49 -4.74
CA LEU A 241 -9.02 -7.49 -5.28
C LEU A 241 -8.83 -8.55 -6.37
N ILE A 242 -9.35 -9.75 -6.15
CA ILE A 242 -9.37 -10.84 -7.14
C ILE A 242 -10.21 -10.43 -8.37
N GLY A 243 -11.39 -9.86 -8.15
CA GLY A 243 -12.24 -9.34 -9.24
C GLY A 243 -11.55 -8.26 -10.06
N MET A 244 -10.83 -7.34 -9.41
CA MET A 244 -10.06 -6.28 -10.04
C MET A 244 -8.91 -6.83 -10.89
N TYR A 245 -8.29 -7.94 -10.49
CA TYR A 245 -7.31 -8.64 -11.33
C TYR A 245 -7.96 -9.12 -12.63
N PHE A 246 -9.11 -9.78 -12.58
CA PHE A 246 -9.81 -10.21 -13.80
C PHE A 246 -10.26 -9.01 -14.65
N ILE A 247 -10.83 -7.98 -14.04
CA ILE A 247 -11.25 -6.75 -14.73
C ILE A 247 -10.06 -6.05 -15.39
N SER A 248 -8.88 -6.07 -14.76
CA SER A 248 -7.66 -5.49 -15.33
C SER A 248 -7.25 -6.13 -16.65
N ASN A 249 -7.70 -7.37 -16.92
CA ASN A 249 -7.37 -8.15 -18.12
C ASN A 249 -8.43 -8.09 -19.24
N THR A 250 -9.56 -7.41 -19.01
CA THR A 250 -10.65 -7.24 -19.98
C THR A 250 -10.31 -6.27 -21.13
N ASN A 251 -11.20 -6.18 -22.13
CA ASN A 251 -11.01 -5.36 -23.33
C ASN A 251 -10.89 -3.86 -22.99
N MET A 252 -9.84 -3.23 -23.51
CA MET A 252 -9.45 -1.85 -23.21
C MET A 252 -10.49 -0.80 -23.62
N ASN A 253 -11.19 -0.99 -24.74
CA ASN A 253 -12.06 0.05 -25.30
C ASN A 253 -13.22 0.43 -24.37
N LEU A 254 -13.63 -0.48 -23.48
CA LEU A 254 -14.69 -0.24 -22.51
C LEU A 254 -14.28 0.77 -21.42
N TRP A 255 -12.99 0.81 -21.07
CA TRP A 255 -12.50 1.52 -19.88
C TRP A 255 -11.82 2.86 -20.20
N LEU A 256 -11.59 3.15 -21.48
CA LEU A 256 -10.93 4.38 -21.92
C LEU A 256 -11.97 5.47 -22.21
N VAL A 257 -12.04 6.46 -21.32
CA VAL A 257 -12.99 7.58 -21.42
C VAL A 257 -12.26 8.87 -21.80
N ASP A 258 -12.96 9.78 -22.48
CA ASP A 258 -12.44 11.13 -22.75
C ASP A 258 -12.09 11.85 -21.43
N LYS A 259 -10.88 12.41 -21.39
CA LYS A 259 -10.29 13.03 -20.22
C LYS A 259 -11.06 14.27 -19.74
N ARG A 260 -11.55 15.09 -20.66
CA ARG A 260 -12.28 16.32 -20.30
C ARG A 260 -13.61 15.96 -19.66
N THR A 261 -14.28 14.96 -20.23
CA THR A 261 -15.51 14.39 -19.72
C THR A 261 -15.31 13.80 -18.33
N TRP A 262 -14.29 12.96 -18.14
CA TRP A 262 -13.98 12.37 -16.84
C TRP A 262 -13.63 13.43 -15.78
N ARG A 263 -12.83 14.44 -16.13
CA ARG A 263 -12.51 15.56 -15.20
C ARG A 263 -13.75 16.36 -14.79
N LYS A 264 -14.72 16.55 -15.68
CA LYS A 264 -15.99 17.21 -15.33
C LYS A 264 -16.77 16.38 -14.32
N ILE A 265 -16.85 15.06 -14.55
CA ILE A 265 -17.51 14.13 -13.62
C ILE A 265 -16.84 14.17 -12.24
N GLN A 266 -15.51 14.22 -12.19
CA GLN A 266 -14.76 14.30 -10.92
C GLN A 266 -14.91 15.64 -10.18
N LYS A 267 -15.21 16.74 -10.89
CA LYS A 267 -15.38 18.08 -10.28
C LYS A 267 -16.81 18.37 -9.81
N ASN A 268 -17.79 17.66 -10.35
CA ASN A 268 -19.20 17.81 -9.99
C ASN A 268 -19.62 16.85 -8.86
N LYS A 269 -18.66 16.20 -8.21
CA LYS A 269 -18.82 15.40 -6.99
C LYS A 269 -18.13 16.13 -5.85
#